data_AF-A0A1V1P2U8-F1
#
_entry.id   AF-A0A1V1P2U8-F1
#
_cell.length_a   1.000
_cell.length_b   1.000
_cell.length_c   1.000
_cell.angle_alpha   90.00
_cell.angle_beta   90.00
_cell.angle_gamma   90.00
#
_symmetry.space_group_name_H-M   'P 1'
#
loop_
_entity.id
_entity.type
_entity.pdbx_description
1 polymer ?
#
loop_
_entity_poly.entity_id
_entity_poly.type
_entity_poly.pdbx_seq_one_letter_code
_entity_poly.pdbx_strand_id
1 'polypeptide(L)'
;MAQLIADRKDVDFVLHEQFNVGELSKHEKFAEFNKKTIDLVITEARNLAVKEILPTSKIGDENGCKFDGGQVTTPDEFHRVYKIFCEGEWLAMTEDPEWGGQGMPRTLALAASDYFNGANYAFMMYPGLTHGAGKLVEAFGTDEQKRCFSKKCIPANGQAPCC
;
A
#
# COMPACT_ATOMS: atom_id res chain seq x y z
N MET A 1 26.96 1.40 -0.67
CA MET A 1 25.75 1.09 -1.47
C MET A 1 24.99 2.39 -1.68
N ALA A 2 24.50 2.65 -2.89
CA ALA A 2 23.64 3.81 -3.12
C ALA A 2 22.33 3.63 -2.34
N GLN A 3 21.87 4.70 -1.69
CA GLN A 3 20.56 4.75 -1.05
C GLN A 3 19.50 4.86 -2.17
N LEU A 4 18.74 3.79 -2.41
CA LEU A 4 17.78 3.72 -3.52
C LEU A 4 16.34 4.10 -3.13
N ILE A 5 16.00 3.97 -1.85
CA ILE A 5 14.69 4.33 -1.29
C ILE A 5 14.88 5.35 -0.17
N ALA A 6 13.81 5.91 0.39
CA ALA A 6 13.89 6.88 1.48
C ALA A 6 14.79 6.40 2.65
N ASP A 7 15.56 7.33 3.24
CA ASP A 7 16.36 7.03 4.44
C ASP A 7 15.42 6.96 5.65
N ARG A 8 15.57 5.89 6.45
CA ARG A 8 14.77 5.67 7.64
C ARG A 8 14.91 6.82 8.64
N LYS A 9 16.12 7.36 8.78
CA LYS A 9 16.38 8.45 9.73
C LYS A 9 15.61 9.72 9.38
N ASP A 10 15.52 10.04 8.10
CA ASP A 10 14.81 11.22 7.62
C ASP A 10 13.29 11.06 7.80
N VAL A 11 12.76 9.88 7.47
CA VAL A 11 11.35 9.55 7.72
C VAL A 11 11.01 9.62 9.21
N ASP A 12 11.85 9.06 10.09
CA ASP A 12 11.64 9.12 11.54
C ASP A 12 11.71 10.55 12.07
N PHE A 13 12.64 11.38 11.57
CA PHE A 13 12.72 12.80 11.92
C PHE A 13 11.44 13.54 11.57
N VAL A 14 10.96 13.39 10.33
CA VAL A 14 9.73 14.06 9.87
C VAL A 14 8.51 13.60 10.69
N LEU A 15 8.38 12.31 10.94
CA LEU A 15 7.26 11.76 11.69
C LEU A 15 7.28 12.19 13.16
N HIS A 16 8.40 12.01 13.86
CA HIS A 16 8.45 12.16 15.30
C HIS A 16 8.84 13.56 15.75
N GLU A 17 9.80 14.20 15.09
CA GLU A 17 10.34 15.50 15.53
C GLU A 17 9.60 16.68 14.90
N GLN A 18 9.20 16.56 13.63
CA GLN A 18 8.49 17.63 12.94
C GLN A 18 6.96 17.55 13.14
N PHE A 19 6.37 16.37 12.97
CA PHE A 19 4.90 16.21 13.03
C PHE A 19 4.38 15.65 14.35
N ASN A 20 5.24 15.14 15.23
CA ASN A 20 4.86 14.54 16.50
C ASN A 20 3.74 13.48 16.35
N VAL A 21 3.83 12.60 15.35
CA VAL A 21 2.73 11.67 15.00
C VAL A 21 2.31 10.73 16.13
N GLY A 22 3.16 10.51 17.14
CA GLY A 22 2.80 9.77 18.34
C GLY A 22 1.65 10.40 19.14
N GLU A 23 1.39 11.70 18.96
CA GLU A 23 0.25 12.39 19.59
C GLU A 23 -1.10 12.05 18.94
N LEU A 24 -1.12 11.45 17.75
CA LEU A 24 -2.35 11.05 17.07
C LEU A 24 -3.16 10.07 17.92
N SER A 25 -2.50 9.25 18.75
CA SER A 25 -3.17 8.32 19.66
C SER A 25 -4.00 8.99 20.76
N LYS A 26 -3.93 10.33 20.91
CA LYS A 26 -4.82 11.09 21.79
C LYS A 26 -6.23 11.20 21.23
N HIS A 27 -6.40 11.03 19.91
CA HIS A 27 -7.70 11.00 19.25
C HIS A 27 -8.26 9.58 19.26
N GLU A 28 -9.54 9.43 19.64
CA GLU A 28 -10.23 8.13 19.70
C GLU A 28 -10.09 7.34 18.39
N LYS A 29 -10.26 8.02 17.24
CA LYS A 29 -10.13 7.42 15.91
C LYS A 29 -8.77 6.77 15.65
N PHE A 30 -7.70 7.26 16.28
CA PHE A 30 -6.33 6.81 16.04
C PHE A 30 -5.66 6.27 17.31
N ALA A 31 -6.44 5.88 18.33
CA ALA A 31 -5.93 5.48 19.63
C ALA A 31 -4.89 4.35 19.57
N GLU A 32 -4.98 3.48 18.57
CA GLU A 32 -4.08 2.35 18.35
C GLU A 32 -2.72 2.75 17.75
N PHE A 33 -2.63 3.94 17.13
CA PHE A 33 -1.44 4.45 16.45
C PHE A 33 -0.55 5.28 17.37
N ASN A 34 -0.15 4.67 18.49
CA ASN A 34 0.89 5.25 19.35
C ASN A 34 2.28 5.13 18.68
N LYS A 35 3.29 5.77 19.27
CA LYS A 35 4.67 5.77 18.77
C LYS A 35 5.20 4.37 18.42
N LYS A 36 4.96 3.38 19.29
CA LYS A 36 5.46 2.01 19.10
C LYS A 36 4.80 1.36 17.89
N THR A 37 3.48 1.50 17.72
CA THR A 37 2.74 0.98 16.57
C THR A 37 3.24 1.63 15.28
N ILE A 38 3.40 2.96 15.29
CA ILE A 38 3.93 3.72 14.16
C ILE A 38 5.32 3.23 13.76
N ASP A 39 6.24 3.10 14.72
CA ASP A 39 7.61 2.64 14.47
C ASP A 39 7.65 1.23 13.87
N LEU A 40 6.75 0.35 14.32
CA LEU A 40 6.60 -0.99 13.78
C LEU A 40 6.11 -0.96 12.33
N VAL A 41 5.05 -0.21 12.03
CA VAL A 41 4.51 -0.09 10.66
C VAL A 41 5.58 0.44 9.69
N ILE A 42 6.31 1.48 10.06
CA ILE A 42 7.40 2.03 9.24
C ILE A 42 8.53 1.02 9.03
N THR A 43 8.83 0.21 10.06
CA THR A 43 9.84 -0.86 9.96
C THR A 43 9.41 -1.94 8.98
N GLU A 44 8.18 -2.42 9.10
CA GLU A 44 7.67 -3.49 8.25
C GLU A 44 7.44 -3.02 6.81
N ALA A 45 6.96 -1.78 6.61
CA ALA A 45 6.87 -1.17 5.29
C ALA A 45 8.24 -1.11 4.60
N ARG A 46 9.27 -0.62 5.31
CA ARG A 46 10.63 -0.59 4.76
C ARG A 46 11.19 -1.99 4.52
N ASN A 47 10.94 -2.94 5.40
CA ASN A 47 11.38 -4.33 5.23
C ASN A 47 10.77 -4.96 3.99
N LEU A 48 9.46 -4.82 3.79
CA LEU A 48 8.76 -5.30 2.60
C LEU A 48 9.30 -4.62 1.34
N ALA A 49 9.48 -3.29 1.38
CA ALA A 49 10.04 -2.52 0.28
C ALA A 49 11.42 -3.05 -0.14
N VAL A 50 12.34 -3.24 0.80
CA VAL A 50 13.72 -3.67 0.52
C VAL A 50 13.80 -5.14 0.11
N LYS A 51 13.08 -6.03 0.80
CA LYS A 51 13.23 -7.48 0.63
C LYS A 51 12.42 -8.02 -0.54
N GLU A 52 11.23 -7.48 -0.78
CA GLU A 52 10.28 -8.05 -1.74
C GLU A 52 10.07 -7.15 -2.95
N ILE A 53 9.85 -5.84 -2.76
CA ILE A 53 9.45 -4.94 -3.85
C ILE A 53 10.67 -4.49 -4.68
N LEU A 54 11.71 -3.97 -4.04
CA LEU A 54 12.89 -3.41 -4.70
C LEU A 54 13.59 -4.38 -5.68
N PRO A 55 13.76 -5.68 -5.35
CA PRO A 55 14.35 -6.65 -6.29
C PRO A 55 13.57 -6.78 -7.61
N THR A 56 12.26 -6.49 -7.61
CA THR A 56 11.42 -6.56 -8.80
C THR A 56 11.56 -5.35 -9.71
N SER A 57 12.15 -4.24 -9.25
CA SER A 57 12.27 -3.01 -10.05
C SER A 57 13.06 -3.25 -11.33
N LYS A 58 14.25 -3.83 -11.22
CA LYS A 58 15.09 -4.15 -12.37
C LYS A 58 14.42 -5.16 -13.30
N ILE A 59 13.81 -6.19 -12.73
CA ILE A 59 13.12 -7.24 -13.50
C ILE A 59 11.94 -6.65 -14.28
N GLY A 60 11.18 -5.76 -13.65
CA GLY A 60 10.06 -5.06 -14.29
C GLY A 60 10.49 -4.18 -15.46
N ASP A 61 11.62 -3.50 -15.33
CA ASP A 61 12.20 -2.67 -16.39
C ASP A 61 12.73 -3.52 -17.57
N GLU A 62 13.49 -4.57 -17.28
CA GLU A 62 14.12 -5.41 -18.32
C GLU A 62 13.10 -6.28 -19.07
N ASN A 63 12.10 -6.83 -18.38
CA ASN A 63 11.13 -7.75 -18.99
C ASN A 63 9.88 -7.05 -19.53
N GLY A 64 9.47 -5.94 -18.90
CA GLY A 64 8.27 -5.19 -19.25
C GLY A 64 6.97 -6.02 -19.23
N CYS A 65 5.94 -5.49 -19.88
CA CYS A 65 4.68 -6.19 -20.11
C CYS A 65 4.66 -6.78 -21.53
N LYS A 66 4.04 -7.94 -21.70
CA LYS A 66 3.82 -8.58 -23.01
C LYS A 66 2.35 -8.48 -23.38
N PHE A 67 2.08 -8.20 -24.64
CA PHE A 67 0.73 -8.19 -25.19
C PHE A 67 0.58 -9.31 -26.21
N ASP A 68 -0.43 -10.15 -26.03
CA ASP A 68 -0.79 -11.23 -26.95
C ASP A 68 -2.31 -11.35 -27.06
N GLY A 69 -2.84 -11.08 -28.26
CA GLY A 69 -4.25 -11.37 -28.59
C GLY A 69 -5.30 -10.71 -27.69
N GLY A 70 -5.00 -9.58 -27.04
CA GLY A 70 -5.91 -8.91 -26.07
C GLY A 70 -5.58 -9.18 -24.61
N GLN A 71 -4.67 -10.11 -24.31
CA GLN A 71 -4.14 -10.39 -22.98
C GLN A 71 -2.86 -9.58 -22.76
N VAL A 72 -2.75 -8.90 -21.61
CA VAL A 72 -1.50 -8.34 -21.12
C VAL A 72 -0.97 -9.23 -20.00
N THR A 73 0.31 -9.60 -20.10
CA THR A 73 1.01 -10.38 -19.07
C THR A 73 2.15 -9.55 -18.49
N THR A 74 2.20 -9.47 -17.16
CA THR A 74 3.25 -8.79 -16.39
C THR A 74 4.31 -9.78 -15.92
N PRO A 75 5.48 -9.31 -15.43
CA PRO A 75 6.48 -10.20 -14.82
C PRO A 75 5.87 -11.03 -13.68
N ASP A 76 6.24 -12.31 -13.60
CA ASP A 76 5.68 -13.25 -12.61
C ASP A 76 5.93 -12.79 -11.16
N GLU A 77 7.04 -12.09 -10.93
CA GLU A 77 7.41 -11.53 -9.64
C GLU A 77 6.40 -10.50 -9.15
N PHE A 78 5.75 -9.75 -10.05
CA PHE A 78 4.73 -8.78 -9.66
C PHE A 78 3.52 -9.48 -9.06
N HIS A 79 3.09 -10.63 -9.58
CA HIS A 79 1.99 -11.41 -8.99
C HIS A 79 2.34 -11.90 -7.58
N ARG A 80 3.56 -12.40 -7.39
CA ARG A 80 4.03 -12.87 -6.08
C ARG A 80 4.07 -11.74 -5.05
N VAL A 81 4.66 -10.60 -5.41
CA VAL A 81 4.79 -9.45 -4.51
C VAL A 81 3.43 -8.80 -4.26
N TYR A 82 2.54 -8.77 -5.26
CA TYR A 82 1.17 -8.29 -5.09
C TYR A 82 0.39 -9.12 -4.08
N LYS A 83 0.54 -10.45 -4.11
CA LYS A 83 -0.08 -11.33 -3.12
C LYS A 83 0.42 -11.02 -1.70
N ILE A 84 1.73 -10.88 -1.50
CA ILE A 84 2.31 -10.51 -0.20
C ILE A 84 1.81 -9.13 0.25
N PHE A 85 1.72 -8.17 -0.68
CA PHE A 85 1.24 -6.83 -0.40
C PHE A 85 -0.21 -6.82 0.08
N CYS A 86 -1.07 -7.63 -0.53
CA CYS A 86 -2.46 -7.83 -0.11
C CYS A 86 -2.57 -8.59 1.22
N GLU A 87 -1.79 -9.65 1.42
CA GLU A 87 -1.77 -10.43 2.67
C GLU A 87 -1.26 -9.61 3.87
N GLY A 88 -0.38 -8.64 3.63
CA GLY A 88 0.04 -7.64 4.62
C GLY A 88 -0.92 -6.46 4.77
N GLU A 89 -2.09 -6.50 4.11
CA GLU A 89 -3.14 -5.49 4.17
C GLU A 89 -2.70 -4.07 3.73
N TRP A 90 -1.62 -3.95 2.97
CA TRP A 90 -1.04 -2.66 2.57
C TRP A 90 -1.86 -1.91 1.50
N LEU A 91 -2.83 -2.59 0.86
CA LEU A 91 -3.73 -2.01 -0.14
C LEU A 91 -4.73 -1.01 0.46
N ALA A 92 -5.14 -1.22 1.71
CA ALA A 92 -6.25 -0.53 2.34
C ALA A 92 -5.83 0.14 3.66
N MET A 93 -4.60 0.65 3.73
CA MET A 93 -4.01 1.21 4.96
C MET A 93 -4.90 2.26 5.63
N THR A 94 -5.46 3.21 4.88
CA THR A 94 -6.27 4.31 5.44
C THR A 94 -7.76 4.03 5.47
N GLU A 95 -8.17 2.88 4.95
CA GLU A 95 -9.58 2.58 4.73
C GLU A 95 -10.29 2.29 6.04
N ASP A 96 -11.61 2.50 6.06
CA ASP A 96 -12.41 2.26 7.25
C ASP A 96 -12.36 0.76 7.62
N PRO A 97 -12.09 0.41 8.89
CA PRO A 97 -12.17 -0.97 9.35
C PRO A 97 -13.50 -1.67 9.03
N GLU A 98 -14.62 -0.94 8.97
CA GLU A 98 -15.92 -1.51 8.56
C GLU A 98 -15.90 -2.11 7.14
N TRP A 99 -15.02 -1.60 6.27
CA TRP A 99 -14.84 -2.07 4.91
C TRP A 99 -13.61 -2.98 4.74
N GLY A 100 -12.94 -3.37 5.84
CA GLY A 100 -11.72 -4.20 5.81
C GLY A 100 -10.43 -3.40 5.63
N GLY A 101 -10.45 -2.10 5.95
CA GLY A 101 -9.26 -1.27 6.04
C GLY A 101 -8.54 -1.35 7.37
N GLN A 102 -7.34 -0.78 7.43
CA GLN A 102 -6.56 -0.72 8.69
C GLN A 102 -6.82 0.56 9.50
N GLY A 103 -7.55 1.55 8.97
CA GLY A 103 -7.85 2.80 9.67
C GLY A 103 -6.63 3.69 9.99
N MET A 104 -5.49 3.47 9.32
CA MET A 104 -4.25 4.21 9.58
C MET A 104 -4.41 5.72 9.36
N PRO A 105 -3.74 6.56 10.16
CA PRO A 105 -3.59 7.96 9.85
C PRO A 105 -2.94 8.15 8.47
N ARG A 106 -3.47 9.09 7.68
CA ARG A 106 -2.96 9.35 6.32
C ARG A 106 -1.47 9.66 6.30
N THR A 107 -0.96 10.40 7.29
CA THR A 107 0.48 10.71 7.42
C THR A 107 1.33 9.44 7.53
N LEU A 108 0.88 8.46 8.31
CA LEU A 108 1.57 7.17 8.46
C LEU A 108 1.54 6.37 7.16
N ALA A 109 0.36 6.27 6.53
CA ALA A 109 0.19 5.54 5.28
C ALA A 109 1.01 6.14 4.14
N LEU A 110 1.16 7.47 4.09
CA LEU A 110 2.02 8.15 3.11
C LEU A 110 3.50 7.82 3.33
N ALA A 111 3.97 7.83 4.58
CA ALA A 111 5.35 7.45 4.90
C ALA A 111 5.65 5.97 4.56
N ALA A 112 4.71 5.07 4.80
CA ALA A 112 4.83 3.67 4.35
C ALA A 112 4.84 3.56 2.82
N SER A 113 3.93 4.28 2.15
CA SER A 113 3.83 4.32 0.69
C SER A 113 5.08 4.86 0.02
N ASP A 114 5.79 5.79 0.65
CA ASP A 114 7.02 6.36 0.11
C ASP A 114 8.12 5.29 -0.07
N TYR A 115 8.28 4.37 0.89
CA TYR A 115 9.20 3.24 0.73
C TYR A 115 8.80 2.34 -0.44
N PHE A 116 7.50 2.06 -0.58
CA PHE A 116 7.03 1.18 -1.65
C PHE A 116 7.22 1.81 -3.03
N ASN A 117 6.86 3.10 -3.17
CA ASN A 117 7.04 3.85 -4.41
C ASN A 117 8.51 4.01 -4.77
N GLY A 118 9.38 4.31 -3.79
CA GLY A 118 10.82 4.36 -3.99
C GLY A 118 11.40 3.00 -4.39
N ALA A 119 10.83 1.89 -3.88
CA ALA A 119 11.29 0.55 -4.22
C ALA A 119 10.92 0.13 -5.64
N ASN A 120 9.66 0.33 -6.06
CA ASN A 120 9.23 0.07 -7.44
C ASN A 120 7.92 0.80 -7.76
N TYR A 121 8.03 1.98 -8.39
CA TYR A 121 6.87 2.78 -8.75
C TYR A 121 5.93 2.09 -9.75
N ALA A 122 6.47 1.38 -10.75
CA ALA A 122 5.68 0.68 -11.76
C ALA A 122 4.83 -0.43 -11.14
N PHE A 123 5.38 -1.18 -10.19
CA PHE A 123 4.61 -2.15 -9.41
C PHE A 123 3.53 -1.46 -8.56
N MET A 124 3.84 -0.33 -7.91
CA MET A 124 2.90 0.36 -7.02
C MET A 124 1.69 0.97 -7.74
N MET A 125 1.74 1.15 -9.06
CA MET A 125 0.58 1.57 -9.83
C MET A 125 -0.56 0.53 -9.81
N TYR A 126 -0.26 -0.77 -9.70
CA TYR A 126 -1.30 -1.81 -9.63
C TYR A 126 -2.17 -1.67 -8.37
N PRO A 127 -1.63 -1.74 -7.13
CA PRO A 127 -2.43 -1.52 -5.94
C PRO A 127 -2.95 -0.08 -5.82
N GLY A 128 -2.20 0.92 -6.29
CA GLY A 128 -2.59 2.33 -6.22
C GLY A 128 -3.85 2.65 -7.04
N LEU A 129 -3.93 2.16 -8.28
CA LEU A 129 -5.11 2.35 -9.13
C LEU A 129 -6.32 1.58 -8.59
N THR A 130 -6.12 0.38 -8.07
CA THR A 130 -7.16 -0.41 -7.37
C THR A 130 -7.76 0.37 -6.21
N HIS A 131 -6.90 0.93 -5.35
CA HIS A 131 -7.33 1.74 -4.21
C HIS A 131 -8.11 2.98 -4.64
N GLY A 132 -7.61 3.71 -5.65
CA GLY A 132 -8.28 4.90 -6.19
C GLY A 132 -9.67 4.59 -6.78
N ALA A 133 -9.79 3.48 -7.51
CA ALA A 133 -11.07 3.02 -8.04
C ALA A 133 -12.04 2.64 -6.92
N GLY A 134 -11.57 1.94 -5.89
CA GLY A 134 -12.35 1.63 -4.69
C GLY A 134 -12.90 2.89 -4.02
N LYS A 135 -12.06 3.92 -3.87
CA LYS A 135 -12.45 5.23 -3.31
C LYS A 135 -13.53 5.94 -4.11
N LEU A 136 -13.47 5.87 -5.44
CA LEU A 136 -14.51 6.46 -6.30
C LEU A 136 -15.86 5.78 -6.09
N VAL A 137 -15.88 4.45 -5.99
CA VAL A 137 -17.11 3.70 -5.72
C VAL A 137 -17.63 4.00 -4.32
N GLU A 138 -16.76 4.09 -3.31
CA GLU A 138 -17.15 4.44 -1.95
C GLU A 138 -17.80 5.82 -1.88
N ALA A 139 -17.22 6.82 -2.55
CA ALA A 139 -17.70 8.20 -2.50
C ALA A 139 -18.96 8.42 -3.35
N PHE A 140 -19.01 7.86 -4.55
CA PHE A 140 -20.02 8.22 -5.56
C PHE A 140 -20.93 7.05 -5.99
N GLY A 141 -20.62 5.82 -5.57
CA GLY A 141 -21.41 4.66 -5.93
C GLY A 141 -22.76 4.63 -5.22
N THR A 142 -23.74 3.97 -5.86
CA THR A 142 -24.99 3.59 -5.19
C THR A 142 -24.73 2.53 -4.13
N ASP A 143 -25.67 2.33 -3.19
CA ASP A 143 -25.54 1.27 -2.17
C ASP A 143 -25.35 -0.12 -2.77
N GLU A 144 -25.91 -0.36 -3.96
CA GLU A 144 -25.73 -1.61 -4.70
C GLU A 144 -24.32 -1.72 -5.27
N GLN A 145 -23.77 -0.65 -5.85
CA GLN A 145 -22.41 -0.60 -6.35
C GLN A 145 -21.39 -0.77 -5.22
N LYS A 146 -21.56 -0.08 -4.08
CA LYS A 146 -20.70 -0.24 -2.90
C LYS A 146 -20.69 -1.69 -2.40
N ARG A 147 -21.86 -2.32 -2.28
CA ARG A 147 -21.94 -3.74 -1.87
C ARG A 147 -21.25 -4.68 -2.85
N CYS A 148 -21.39 -4.43 -4.15
CA CYS A 148 -20.79 -5.26 -5.19
C CYS A 148 -19.27 -5.12 -5.28
N PHE A 149 -18.74 -3.91 -5.11
CA PHE A 149 -17.32 -3.62 -5.37
C PHE A 149 -16.48 -3.47 -4.10
N SER A 150 -16.98 -2.94 -2.98
CA SER A 150 -16.15 -2.70 -1.78
C SER A 150 -15.62 -3.98 -1.14
N LYS A 151 -16.41 -5.06 -1.06
CA LYS A 151 -15.94 -6.37 -0.55
C LYS A 151 -15.07 -7.15 -1.53
N LYS A 152 -15.10 -6.78 -2.80
CA LYS A 152 -14.36 -7.46 -3.86
C LYS A 152 -13.01 -6.78 -4.05
N CYS A 153 -12.95 -5.45 -4.12
CA CYS A 153 -11.72 -4.69 -4.35
C CYS A 153 -10.69 -4.80 -3.21
N ILE A 154 -11.10 -5.20 -2.00
CA ILE A 154 -10.21 -5.51 -0.87
C ILE A 154 -10.17 -7.04 -0.73
N PRO A 155 -9.11 -7.72 -1.21
CA PRO A 155 -9.13 -9.16 -1.36
C PRO A 155 -8.90 -9.85 -0.01
N ALA A 156 -9.88 -10.62 0.47
CA ALA A 156 -9.68 -11.60 1.54
C ALA A 156 -8.91 -12.86 1.08
N ASN A 157 -8.74 -13.08 -0.24
CA ASN A 157 -8.28 -14.37 -0.81
C ASN A 157 -7.25 -14.24 -1.96
N GLY A 158 -6.49 -13.15 -2.06
CA GLY A 158 -5.37 -13.06 -3.01
C GLY A 158 -5.72 -13.08 -4.51
N GLN A 159 -7.00 -12.97 -4.86
CA GLN A 159 -7.46 -12.60 -6.20
C GLN A 159 -8.01 -11.18 -6.10
N ALA A 160 -7.28 -10.19 -6.61
CA ALA A 160 -7.83 -8.86 -6.78
C ALA A 160 -8.84 -8.89 -7.94
N PRO A 161 -10.09 -8.48 -7.72
CA PRO A 161 -10.99 -8.10 -8.80
C PRO A 161 -10.79 -6.61 -9.02
N CYS A 162 -9.74 -6.26 -9.73
CA CYS A 162 -9.78 -5.09 -10.56
C CYS A 162 -9.98 -5.60 -11.97
N CYS A 163 -11.24 -5.48 -12.44
CA CYS A 163 -11.71 -5.79 -13.80
C CYS A 163 -11.07 -7.02 -14.46
#